data_AF-M0NEM0-F1
#
_entry.id   AF-M0NEM0-F1
#
_cell.length_a   1.000
_cell.length_b   1.000
_cell.length_c   1.000
_cell.angle_alpha   90.00
_cell.angle_beta   90.00
_cell.angle_gamma   90.00
#
_symmetry.space_group_name_H-M   'P 1'
#
loop_
_entity.id
_entity.type
_entity.pdbx_description
1 polymer ?
#
loop_
_entity_poly.entity_id
_entity_poly.type
_entity_poly.pdbx_seq_one_letter_code
_entity_poly.pdbx_strand_id
1 'polypeptide(L)'
;MYEHATGTDGYAEPSSNRIYLLVSERSTNAEIRNYLSHEYTHLVQNRIGATDRVNRQLLAANEQMTVRSVIEGAATFTESTYVQAYHSGSPSRFEQLRDEYRRSGPVRKLTLAPYYFGARYIRQQIGSPADLNEVYANPPNSMEQIIHGDAPGEDPPKNLTAGFSIANGSERSWTDSRVKGEAFVRIALGTELSTERAARAATGWGADRLLVSEQNNETSYAWALRWDNATEAGEFRRAMAAYLDARGNRTDGTWRVGNSTFRLANASNETIVMLAGQPGFVSNASISGVTENITVSTNQTEPGATDQRTATVAKAGRAKDHGEWVHSL
;
A
#
# COMPACT_ATOMS: atom_id res chain seq x y z
N MET A 1 -26.19 -3.88 -4.25
CA MET A 1 -26.77 -5.24 -4.27
C MET A 1 -25.78 -6.12 -3.52
N TYR A 2 -26.15 -6.55 -2.31
CA TYR A 2 -25.31 -7.42 -1.48
C TYR A 2 -25.59 -8.87 -1.88
N GLU A 3 -24.64 -9.51 -2.57
CA GLU A 3 -24.64 -10.96 -2.73
C GLU A 3 -24.42 -11.63 -1.36
N HIS A 4 -25.08 -12.77 -1.16
CA HIS A 4 -25.21 -13.53 0.07
C HIS A 4 -23.99 -13.48 1.00
N ALA A 5 -24.11 -12.76 2.13
CA ALA A 5 -23.12 -12.74 3.19
C ALA A 5 -22.98 -14.16 3.79
N THR A 6 -21.78 -14.73 3.71
CA THR A 6 -21.45 -16.05 4.28
C THR A 6 -20.99 -15.98 5.74
N GLY A 7 -21.08 -14.80 6.38
CA GLY A 7 -20.63 -14.54 7.75
C GLY A 7 -21.24 -13.26 8.34
N THR A 8 -20.74 -12.83 9.51
CA THR A 8 -21.08 -11.54 10.13
C THR A 8 -20.09 -10.47 9.66
N ASP A 9 -20.60 -9.29 9.27
CA ASP A 9 -19.81 -8.12 8.89
C ASP A 9 -20.46 -6.85 9.49
N GLY A 10 -19.73 -5.75 9.58
CA GLY A 10 -20.16 -4.56 10.33
C GLY A 10 -19.71 -3.24 9.71
N TYR A 11 -20.43 -2.18 10.03
CA TYR A 11 -20.02 -0.81 9.74
C TYR A 11 -20.63 0.17 10.74
N ALA A 12 -19.79 0.93 11.43
CA ALA A 12 -20.17 2.09 12.21
C ALA A 12 -20.27 3.35 11.33
N GLU A 13 -21.45 3.93 11.22
CA GLU A 13 -21.69 5.14 10.43
C GLU A 13 -21.15 6.39 11.15
N PRO A 14 -20.14 7.08 10.59
CA PRO A 14 -19.47 8.20 11.26
C PRO A 14 -20.37 9.39 11.59
N SER A 15 -21.39 9.63 10.76
CA SER A 15 -22.26 10.82 10.85
C SER A 15 -23.47 10.63 11.79
N SER A 16 -23.86 9.38 12.09
CA SER A 16 -25.13 9.12 12.77
C SER A 16 -25.00 8.42 14.12
N ASN A 17 -23.78 8.06 14.57
CA ASN A 17 -23.55 7.24 15.77
C ASN A 17 -24.30 5.90 15.74
N ARG A 18 -24.50 5.30 14.56
CA ARG A 18 -25.20 4.01 14.39
C ARG A 18 -24.21 2.94 13.97
N ILE A 19 -24.44 1.72 14.47
CA ILE A 19 -23.73 0.51 14.04
C ILE A 19 -24.71 -0.31 13.22
N TYR A 20 -24.29 -0.72 12.04
CA TYR A 20 -25.00 -1.64 11.17
C TYR A 20 -24.23 -2.96 11.17
N LEU A 21 -24.92 -4.06 11.47
CA LEU A 21 -24.36 -5.41 11.39
C LEU A 21 -25.12 -6.20 10.32
N LEU A 22 -24.37 -6.82 9.42
CA LEU A 22 -24.88 -7.86 8.54
C LEU A 22 -24.74 -9.18 9.27
N VAL A 23 -25.88 -9.79 9.60
CA VAL A 23 -25.96 -11.04 10.35
C VAL A 23 -26.58 -12.11 9.46
N SER A 24 -25.92 -13.25 9.33
CA SER A 24 -26.47 -14.43 8.64
C SER A 24 -27.22 -15.33 9.62
N GLU A 25 -28.11 -16.19 9.13
CA GLU A 25 -28.81 -17.19 9.97
C GLU A 25 -27.87 -18.16 10.69
N ARG A 26 -26.62 -18.25 10.25
CA ARG A 26 -25.57 -19.08 10.87
C ARG A 26 -24.74 -18.34 11.92
N SER A 27 -24.94 -17.03 12.07
CA SER A 27 -24.18 -16.21 13.00
C SER A 27 -24.58 -16.51 14.44
N THR A 28 -23.63 -16.89 15.27
CA THR A 28 -23.85 -17.12 16.69
C THR A 28 -23.91 -15.80 17.46
N ASN A 29 -24.57 -15.79 18.62
CA ASN A 29 -24.58 -14.63 19.51
C ASN A 29 -23.19 -14.19 19.95
N ALA A 30 -22.23 -15.13 20.05
CA ALA A 30 -20.85 -14.83 20.37
C ALA A 30 -20.16 -14.10 19.21
N GLU A 31 -20.31 -14.59 17.97
CA GLU A 31 -19.76 -13.92 16.78
C GLU A 31 -20.33 -12.50 16.63
N ILE A 32 -21.65 -12.33 16.79
CA ILE A 32 -22.29 -11.01 16.73
C ILE A 32 -21.71 -10.06 17.78
N ARG A 33 -21.49 -10.52 19.03
CA ARG A 33 -20.90 -9.70 20.09
C ARG A 33 -19.44 -9.33 19.81
N ASN A 34 -18.67 -10.25 19.22
CA ASN A 34 -17.29 -9.98 18.83
C ASN A 34 -17.23 -8.86 17.79
N TYR A 35 -17.96 -8.99 16.69
CA TYR A 35 -18.03 -7.93 15.67
C TYR A 35 -18.61 -6.62 16.22
N LEU A 36 -19.59 -6.68 17.12
CA LEU A 36 -20.10 -5.48 17.77
C LEU A 36 -19.02 -4.76 18.59
N SER A 37 -18.10 -5.48 19.24
CA SER A 37 -16.99 -4.84 19.96
C SER A 37 -16.01 -4.12 19.04
N HIS A 38 -15.78 -4.65 17.83
CA HIS A 38 -15.00 -3.99 16.78
C HIS A 38 -15.71 -2.70 16.33
N GLU A 39 -16.99 -2.79 15.93
CA GLU A 39 -17.75 -1.63 15.46
C GLU A 39 -17.98 -0.56 16.54
N TYR A 40 -18.14 -0.98 17.80
CA TYR A 40 -18.25 -0.03 18.90
C TYR A 40 -16.96 0.77 19.10
N THR A 41 -15.80 0.17 18.82
CA THR A 41 -14.53 0.88 18.83
C THR A 41 -14.51 1.98 17.77
N HIS A 42 -15.00 1.72 16.56
CA HIS A 42 -15.14 2.74 15.53
C HIS A 42 -16.08 3.88 15.94
N LEU A 43 -17.19 3.58 16.62
CA LEU A 43 -18.09 4.60 17.18
C LEU A 43 -17.35 5.50 18.19
N VAL A 44 -16.53 4.92 19.08
CA VAL A 44 -15.69 5.69 20.02
C VAL A 44 -14.66 6.53 19.27
N GLN A 45 -13.92 5.93 18.32
CA GLN A 45 -12.93 6.61 17.49
C GLN A 45 -13.53 7.83 16.76
N ASN A 46 -14.74 7.69 16.21
CA ASN A 46 -15.46 8.78 15.56
C ASN A 46 -15.80 9.91 16.55
N ARG A 47 -16.31 9.58 17.74
CA ARG A 47 -16.67 10.58 18.77
C ARG A 47 -15.47 11.38 19.28
N ILE A 48 -14.31 10.76 19.39
CA ILE A 48 -13.09 11.43 19.86
C ILE A 48 -12.26 12.06 18.73
N GLY A 49 -12.72 11.93 17.47
CA GLY A 49 -12.02 12.42 16.29
C GLY A 49 -10.66 11.75 16.05
N ALA A 50 -10.52 10.48 16.41
CA ALA A 50 -9.26 9.73 16.28
C ALA A 50 -8.82 9.62 14.81
N THR A 51 -9.73 9.21 13.92
CA THR A 51 -9.45 9.06 12.48
C THR A 51 -8.98 10.37 11.86
N ASP A 52 -9.64 11.49 12.17
CA ASP A 52 -9.26 12.81 11.66
C ASP A 52 -7.91 13.27 12.21
N ARG A 53 -7.62 12.97 13.49
CA ARG A 53 -6.34 13.29 14.12
C ARG A 53 -5.20 12.53 13.44
N VAL A 54 -5.34 11.21 13.25
CA VAL A 54 -4.33 10.38 12.59
C VAL A 54 -4.17 10.81 11.13
N ASN A 55 -5.27 11.02 10.40
CA ASN A 55 -5.23 11.51 9.02
C ASN A 55 -4.49 12.83 8.89
N ARG A 56 -4.76 13.82 9.76
CA ARG A 56 -4.07 15.12 9.70
C ARG A 56 -2.56 14.99 9.90
N GLN A 57 -2.12 14.08 10.77
CA GLN A 57 -0.70 13.85 11.01
C GLN A 57 0.00 13.18 9.81
N LEU A 58 -0.72 12.35 9.04
CA LEU A 58 -0.15 11.55 7.94
C LEU A 58 -0.51 12.05 6.54
N LEU A 59 -1.31 13.12 6.43
CA LEU A 59 -1.84 13.62 5.16
C LEU A 59 -0.72 13.97 4.16
N ALA A 60 0.33 14.64 4.64
CA ALA A 60 1.45 15.06 3.81
C ALA A 60 2.27 13.88 3.24
N ALA A 61 2.23 12.73 3.91
CA ALA A 61 2.93 11.52 3.48
C ALA A 61 2.07 10.66 2.52
N ASN A 62 0.78 10.95 2.34
CA ASN A 62 -0.17 10.14 1.56
C ASN A 62 -0.24 8.66 2.03
N GLU A 63 -0.08 8.45 3.33
CA GLU A 63 0.08 7.14 3.99
C GLU A 63 -1.26 6.49 4.36
N GLN A 64 -2.15 6.31 3.38
CA GLN A 64 -3.51 5.83 3.63
C GLN A 64 -3.55 4.43 4.26
N MET A 65 -2.62 3.54 3.88
CA MET A 65 -2.56 2.19 4.46
C MET A 65 -2.13 2.22 5.93
N THR A 66 -1.21 3.11 6.29
CA THR A 66 -0.76 3.35 7.66
C THR A 66 -1.90 3.89 8.51
N VAL A 67 -2.62 4.92 8.05
CA VAL A 67 -3.82 5.43 8.74
C VAL A 67 -4.81 4.29 9.00
N ARG A 68 -5.16 3.52 7.96
CA ARG A 68 -6.09 2.40 8.09
C ARG A 68 -5.59 1.36 9.08
N SER A 69 -4.29 1.07 9.10
CA SER A 69 -3.71 0.09 10.01
C SER A 69 -3.78 0.54 11.47
N VAL A 70 -3.60 1.82 11.76
CA VAL A 70 -3.79 2.37 13.11
C VAL A 70 -5.26 2.24 13.55
N ILE A 71 -6.21 2.63 12.68
CA ILE A 71 -7.63 2.68 13.01
C ILE A 71 -8.27 1.28 13.10
N GLU A 72 -8.08 0.45 12.07
CA GLU A 72 -8.60 -0.93 12.02
C GLU A 72 -7.86 -1.85 12.99
N GLY A 73 -6.56 -1.64 13.17
CA GLY A 73 -5.75 -2.38 14.12
C GLY A 73 -6.19 -2.17 15.55
N ALA A 74 -6.53 -0.93 15.93
CA ALA A 74 -7.06 -0.61 17.26
C ALA A 74 -8.43 -1.25 17.54
N ALA A 75 -9.32 -1.26 16.55
CA ALA A 75 -10.62 -1.92 16.65
C ALA A 75 -10.45 -3.45 16.78
N THR A 76 -9.58 -4.04 15.96
CA THR A 76 -9.24 -5.48 16.00
C THR A 76 -8.57 -5.89 17.32
N PHE A 77 -7.70 -5.04 17.86
CA PHE A 77 -7.07 -5.26 19.17
C PHE A 77 -8.10 -5.22 20.31
N THR A 78 -9.04 -4.28 20.25
CA THR A 78 -10.16 -4.18 21.20
C THR A 78 -11.06 -5.40 21.12
N GLU A 79 -11.43 -5.84 19.92
CA GLU A 79 -12.18 -7.09 19.71
C GLU A 79 -11.43 -8.29 20.29
N SER A 80 -10.13 -8.42 19.99
CA SER A 80 -9.32 -9.54 20.49
C SER A 80 -9.26 -9.55 22.03
N THR A 81 -9.18 -8.38 22.66
CA THR A 81 -9.18 -8.23 24.12
C THR A 81 -10.55 -8.59 24.71
N TYR A 82 -11.64 -8.17 24.07
CA TYR A 82 -13.00 -8.53 24.45
C TYR A 82 -13.24 -10.05 24.38
N VAL A 83 -12.84 -10.67 23.26
CA VAL A 83 -12.94 -12.12 23.08
C VAL A 83 -12.15 -12.86 24.16
N GLN A 84 -10.93 -12.43 24.46
CA GLN A 84 -10.11 -13.05 25.49
C GLN A 84 -10.77 -12.96 26.88
N ALA A 85 -11.38 -11.83 27.21
CA ALA A 85 -11.99 -11.59 28.52
C ALA A 85 -13.33 -12.33 28.72
N TYR A 86 -14.16 -12.43 27.68
CA TYR A 86 -15.55 -12.91 27.81
C TYR A 86 -15.84 -14.22 27.06
N HIS A 87 -14.93 -14.65 26.19
CA HIS A 87 -15.07 -15.81 25.32
C HIS A 87 -13.75 -16.58 25.22
N SER A 88 -13.10 -16.85 26.36
CA SER A 88 -11.74 -17.43 26.44
C SER A 88 -11.55 -18.82 25.79
N GLY A 89 -12.64 -19.51 25.41
CA GLY A 89 -12.60 -20.75 24.63
C GLY A 89 -12.61 -20.56 23.11
N SER A 90 -12.76 -19.31 22.63
CA SER A 90 -12.74 -18.95 21.22
C SER A 90 -11.37 -18.43 20.80
N PRO A 91 -10.90 -18.73 19.57
CA PRO A 91 -9.67 -18.15 19.06
C PRO A 91 -9.79 -16.64 18.97
N SER A 92 -8.73 -15.91 19.33
CA SER A 92 -8.74 -14.45 19.25
C SER A 92 -8.90 -13.99 17.79
N ARG A 93 -9.52 -12.82 17.56
CA ARG A 93 -9.64 -12.27 16.20
C ARG A 93 -8.28 -12.12 15.52
N PHE A 94 -7.27 -11.71 16.29
CA PHE A 94 -5.88 -11.64 15.82
C PHE A 94 -5.37 -12.97 15.24
N GLU A 95 -5.59 -14.11 15.91
CA GLU A 95 -5.14 -15.42 15.43
C GLU A 95 -5.88 -15.84 14.17
N GLN A 96 -7.19 -15.59 14.12
CA GLN A 96 -8.01 -15.86 12.93
C GLN A 96 -7.51 -15.04 11.73
N LEU A 97 -7.23 -13.75 11.92
CA LEU A 97 -6.69 -12.86 10.89
C LEU A 97 -5.30 -13.28 10.44
N ARG A 98 -4.42 -13.71 11.36
CA ARG A 98 -3.09 -14.24 11.01
C ARG A 98 -3.21 -15.42 10.05
N ASP A 99 -4.07 -16.37 10.37
CA ASP A 99 -4.22 -17.59 9.60
C ASP A 99 -4.94 -17.31 8.27
N GLU A 100 -5.93 -16.42 8.28
CA GLU A 100 -6.58 -15.92 7.06
C GLU A 100 -5.61 -15.16 6.14
N TYR A 101 -4.79 -14.26 6.68
CA TYR A 101 -3.80 -13.51 5.92
C TYR A 101 -2.80 -14.47 5.24
N ARG A 102 -2.28 -15.46 5.99
CA ARG A 102 -1.30 -16.42 5.47
C ARG A 102 -1.83 -17.24 4.29
N ARG A 103 -3.07 -17.70 4.37
CA ARG A 103 -3.71 -18.55 3.34
C ARG A 103 -4.36 -17.77 2.18
N SER A 104 -4.41 -16.44 2.27
CA SER A 104 -5.08 -15.58 1.30
C SER A 104 -4.23 -15.28 0.06
N GLY A 105 -4.90 -15.08 -1.08
CA GLY A 105 -4.29 -14.49 -2.27
C GLY A 105 -3.91 -13.01 -2.07
N PRO A 106 -3.13 -12.42 -3.00
CA PRO A 106 -2.51 -11.10 -2.82
C PRO A 106 -3.53 -9.97 -2.62
N VAL A 107 -4.63 -9.96 -3.38
CA VAL A 107 -5.69 -8.95 -3.25
C VAL A 107 -6.31 -9.00 -1.85
N ARG A 108 -6.63 -10.20 -1.35
CA ARG A 108 -7.19 -10.36 0.00
C ARG A 108 -6.16 -10.02 1.08
N LYS A 109 -4.87 -10.34 0.89
CA LYS A 109 -3.80 -9.91 1.79
C LYS A 109 -3.72 -8.39 1.91
N LEU A 110 -3.85 -7.64 0.82
CA LEU A 110 -3.88 -6.17 0.86
C LEU A 110 -5.06 -5.64 1.67
N THR A 111 -6.23 -6.27 1.55
CA THR A 111 -7.41 -5.91 2.36
C THR A 111 -7.23 -6.25 3.84
N LEU A 112 -6.58 -7.37 4.15
CA LEU A 112 -6.38 -7.84 5.52
C LEU A 112 -5.19 -7.16 6.23
N ALA A 113 -4.23 -6.60 5.48
CA ALA A 113 -3.01 -6.01 6.02
C ALA A 113 -3.28 -4.97 7.14
N PRO A 114 -4.22 -4.01 6.99
CA PRO A 114 -4.53 -3.06 8.06
C PRO A 114 -4.99 -3.70 9.36
N TYR A 115 -5.79 -4.76 9.28
CA TYR A 115 -6.30 -5.48 10.45
C TYR A 115 -5.20 -6.30 11.10
N TYR A 116 -4.49 -7.11 10.31
CA TYR A 116 -3.50 -8.04 10.82
C TYR A 116 -2.24 -7.33 11.35
N PHE A 117 -1.59 -6.49 10.51
CA PHE A 117 -0.38 -5.80 10.92
C PHE A 117 -0.69 -4.69 11.93
N GLY A 118 -1.80 -3.96 11.73
CA GLY A 118 -2.25 -2.95 12.68
C GLY A 118 -2.50 -3.52 14.07
N ALA A 119 -3.30 -4.59 14.20
CA ALA A 119 -3.57 -5.17 15.52
C ALA A 119 -2.31 -5.74 16.18
N ARG A 120 -1.39 -6.30 15.37
CA ARG A 120 -0.08 -6.76 15.87
C ARG A 120 0.70 -5.61 16.48
N TYR A 121 0.80 -4.50 15.75
CA TYR A 121 1.49 -3.29 16.17
C TYR A 121 0.88 -2.73 17.45
N ILE A 122 -0.44 -2.48 17.48
CA ILE A 122 -1.13 -1.93 18.65
C ILE A 122 -0.89 -2.78 19.89
N ARG A 123 -1.00 -4.11 19.79
CA ARG A 123 -0.74 -5.03 20.91
C ARG A 123 0.71 -4.99 21.40
N GLN A 124 1.67 -4.64 20.54
CA GLN A 124 3.07 -4.48 20.95
C GLN A 124 3.31 -3.16 21.67
N GLN A 125 2.58 -2.10 21.28
CA GLN A 125 2.74 -0.77 21.85
C GLN A 125 2.02 -0.58 23.18
N ILE A 126 0.83 -1.17 23.34
CA ILE A 126 -0.03 -0.97 24.52
C ILE A 126 -0.58 -2.29 25.06
N GLY A 127 -0.87 -2.31 26.38
CA GLY A 127 -1.40 -3.47 27.07
C GLY A 127 -2.93 -3.53 27.15
N SER A 128 -3.62 -2.40 26.98
CA SER A 128 -5.07 -2.28 27.17
C SER A 128 -5.71 -1.36 26.14
N PRO A 129 -6.94 -1.64 25.66
CA PRO A 129 -7.70 -0.70 24.83
C PRO A 129 -7.92 0.68 25.48
N ALA A 130 -7.80 0.80 26.81
CA ALA A 130 -7.88 2.08 27.51
C ALA A 130 -6.77 3.07 27.09
N ASP A 131 -5.63 2.56 26.62
CA ASP A 131 -4.45 3.36 26.28
C ASP A 131 -4.42 3.76 24.79
N LEU A 132 -5.46 3.42 24.02
CA LEU A 132 -5.52 3.70 22.57
C LEU A 132 -5.38 5.19 22.22
N ASN A 133 -5.76 6.09 23.13
CA ASN A 133 -5.57 7.52 22.92
C ASN A 133 -4.09 7.91 22.76
N GLU A 134 -3.16 7.18 23.37
CA GLU A 134 -1.72 7.42 23.24
C GLU A 134 -1.25 7.11 21.82
N VAL A 135 -1.72 5.99 21.26
CA VAL A 135 -1.44 5.62 19.85
C VAL A 135 -2.01 6.66 18.89
N TYR A 136 -3.25 7.14 19.09
CA TYR A 136 -3.82 8.15 18.19
C TYR A 136 -3.16 9.52 18.33
N ALA A 137 -2.59 9.82 19.51
CA ALA A 137 -1.86 11.05 19.75
C ALA A 137 -0.50 11.03 19.05
N ASN A 138 0.20 9.90 19.05
CA ASN A 138 1.50 9.72 18.43
C ASN A 138 1.52 8.44 17.57
N PRO A 139 0.90 8.45 16.37
CA PRO A 139 0.81 7.27 15.53
C PRO A 139 2.13 6.97 14.80
N PRO A 140 2.39 5.71 14.40
CA PRO A 140 3.41 5.42 13.39
C PRO A 140 3.03 6.13 12.08
N ASN A 141 4.02 6.52 11.30
CA ASN A 141 3.86 7.23 10.04
C ASN A 141 4.22 6.40 8.80
N SER A 142 4.55 5.12 8.96
CA SER A 142 4.85 4.23 7.84
C SER A 142 4.31 2.81 8.06
N MET A 143 4.08 2.08 6.96
CA MET A 143 3.80 0.65 7.05
C MET A 143 5.00 -0.17 7.52
N GLU A 144 6.22 0.35 7.35
CA GLU A 144 7.44 -0.30 7.85
C GLU A 144 7.44 -0.34 9.38
N GLN A 145 7.26 0.80 10.05
CA GLN A 145 7.12 0.85 11.51
C GLN A 145 6.02 -0.09 12.02
N ILE A 146 4.87 -0.15 11.33
CA ILE A 146 3.77 -1.05 11.70
C ILE A 146 4.16 -2.53 11.53
N ILE A 147 4.89 -2.86 10.47
CA ILE A 147 5.32 -4.24 10.18
C ILE A 147 6.49 -4.67 11.07
N HIS A 148 7.33 -3.75 11.50
CA HIS A 148 8.51 -4.04 12.31
C HIS A 148 8.25 -3.88 13.82
N GLY A 149 7.21 -3.14 14.19
CA GLY A 149 6.83 -2.91 15.60
C GLY A 149 7.57 -1.73 16.23
N ASP A 150 8.14 -0.86 15.39
CA ASP A 150 9.01 0.23 15.81
C ASP A 150 8.21 1.35 16.50
N ALA A 151 8.83 2.03 17.45
CA ALA A 151 8.16 3.13 18.12
C ALA A 151 7.91 4.30 17.14
N PRO A 152 6.88 5.15 17.36
CA PRO A 152 6.68 6.32 16.52
C PRO A 152 7.94 7.21 16.48
N GLY A 153 8.46 7.45 15.27
CA GLY A 153 9.68 8.24 15.05
C GLY A 153 10.98 7.42 15.01
N GLU A 154 10.94 6.14 15.41
CA GLU A 154 11.95 5.16 15.04
C GLU A 154 11.77 4.81 13.57
N ASP A 155 12.86 4.73 12.81
CA ASP A 155 12.86 4.50 11.37
C ASP A 155 11.83 5.35 10.57
N PRO A 156 11.95 6.69 10.60
CA PRO A 156 11.01 7.55 9.89
C PRO A 156 11.17 7.39 8.37
N PRO A 157 10.07 7.48 7.58
CA PRO A 157 10.12 7.46 6.13
C PRO A 157 11.20 8.36 5.56
N LYS A 158 11.94 7.84 4.58
CA LYS A 158 12.95 8.62 3.86
C LYS A 158 12.28 9.65 2.95
N ASN A 159 13.02 10.69 2.61
CA ASN A 159 12.56 11.66 1.62
C ASN A 159 12.70 11.08 0.21
N LEU A 160 11.62 11.14 -0.57
CA LEU A 160 11.65 10.81 -1.99
C LEU A 160 10.62 11.66 -2.74
N THR A 161 11.10 12.42 -3.71
CA THR A 161 10.29 13.04 -4.76
C THR A 161 10.60 12.36 -6.09
N ALA A 162 9.56 12.11 -6.88
CA ALA A 162 9.71 11.60 -8.24
C ALA A 162 8.89 12.49 -9.17
N GLY A 163 9.55 13.04 -10.18
CA GLY A 163 8.92 13.85 -11.22
C GLY A 163 9.05 13.20 -12.59
N PHE A 164 8.30 13.74 -13.55
CA PHE A 164 8.44 13.39 -14.95
C PHE A 164 8.79 14.61 -15.79
N SER A 165 9.76 14.46 -16.70
CA SER A 165 10.11 15.49 -17.69
C SER A 165 9.86 14.94 -19.09
N ILE A 166 9.10 15.67 -19.90
CA ILE A 166 8.78 15.25 -21.27
C ILE A 166 9.39 16.25 -22.25
N ALA A 167 9.84 15.75 -23.40
CA ALA A 167 10.29 16.60 -24.49
C ALA A 167 9.15 17.52 -24.96
N ASN A 168 9.49 18.74 -25.39
CA ASN A 168 8.52 19.70 -25.92
C ASN A 168 7.67 19.05 -27.03
N GLY A 169 6.34 19.14 -26.91
CA GLY A 169 5.38 18.65 -27.91
C GLY A 169 4.70 17.31 -27.60
N SER A 170 4.95 16.68 -26.46
CA SER A 170 4.22 15.48 -26.05
C SER A 170 2.91 15.81 -25.30
N GLU A 171 1.82 15.10 -25.58
CA GLU A 171 0.54 15.22 -24.84
C GLU A 171 0.47 14.38 -23.55
N ARG A 172 1.59 13.78 -23.13
CA ARG A 172 1.60 12.75 -22.09
C ARG A 172 1.33 13.35 -20.70
N SER A 173 0.16 13.08 -20.12
CA SER A 173 -0.13 13.45 -18.73
C SER A 173 0.45 12.41 -17.77
N TRP A 174 1.11 12.88 -16.72
CA TRP A 174 1.58 12.06 -15.60
C TRP A 174 0.87 12.50 -14.34
N THR A 175 0.32 11.53 -13.60
CA THR A 175 -0.28 11.79 -12.30
C THR A 175 0.68 11.36 -11.19
N ASP A 176 0.84 12.27 -10.22
CA ASP A 176 1.60 12.16 -8.97
C ASP A 176 0.67 11.74 -7.82
N SER A 177 1.13 11.18 -6.70
CA SER A 177 1.92 9.97 -6.49
C SER A 177 1.24 9.25 -5.33
N ARG A 178 1.01 7.95 -5.47
CA ARG A 178 0.48 7.13 -4.37
C ARG A 178 1.65 6.37 -3.76
N VAL A 179 1.86 6.56 -2.45
CA VAL A 179 2.68 5.64 -1.66
C VAL A 179 2.03 4.27 -1.72
N LYS A 180 2.81 3.23 -1.97
CA LYS A 180 2.33 1.85 -1.84
C LYS A 180 2.73 1.23 -0.51
N GLY A 181 3.92 1.60 -0.01
CA GLY A 181 4.41 1.13 1.28
C GLY A 181 5.00 -0.28 1.24
N GLU A 182 5.73 -0.62 2.29
CA GLU A 182 6.39 -1.90 2.45
C GLU A 182 5.42 -3.09 2.32
N ALA A 183 4.22 -2.98 2.89
CA ALA A 183 3.19 -4.02 2.84
C ALA A 183 2.87 -4.44 1.39
N PHE A 184 2.78 -3.46 0.48
CA PHE A 184 2.53 -3.73 -0.92
C PHE A 184 3.73 -4.42 -1.59
N VAL A 185 4.96 -3.98 -1.31
CA VAL A 185 6.18 -4.62 -1.83
C VAL A 185 6.24 -6.09 -1.40
N ARG A 186 6.00 -6.37 -0.12
CA ARG A 186 5.96 -7.73 0.44
C ARG A 186 4.93 -8.61 -0.26
N ILE A 187 3.71 -8.10 -0.44
CA ILE A 187 2.61 -8.87 -1.02
C ILE A 187 2.83 -9.09 -2.52
N ALA A 188 3.32 -8.09 -3.24
CA ALA A 188 3.64 -8.19 -4.66
C ALA A 188 4.74 -9.23 -4.90
N LEU A 189 5.88 -9.10 -4.23
CA LEU A 189 6.97 -10.08 -4.38
C LEU A 189 6.55 -11.50 -3.98
N GLY A 190 5.65 -11.62 -3.00
CA GLY A 190 5.16 -12.90 -2.49
C GLY A 190 4.19 -13.65 -3.41
N THR A 191 3.84 -13.11 -4.59
CA THR A 191 3.06 -13.88 -5.59
C THR A 191 3.93 -14.90 -6.32
N GLU A 192 5.24 -14.61 -6.47
CA GLU A 192 6.19 -15.50 -7.16
C GLU A 192 7.32 -15.98 -6.24
N LEU A 193 7.65 -15.24 -5.18
CA LEU A 193 8.71 -15.59 -4.23
C LEU A 193 8.13 -16.19 -2.94
N SER A 194 8.96 -16.94 -2.21
CA SER A 194 8.57 -17.41 -0.87
C SER A 194 8.27 -16.22 0.06
N THR A 195 7.38 -16.45 1.04
CA THR A 195 6.97 -15.40 1.98
C THR A 195 8.16 -14.79 2.72
N GLU A 196 9.14 -15.61 3.11
CA GLU A 196 10.35 -15.19 3.81
C GLU A 196 11.26 -14.35 2.90
N ARG A 197 11.38 -14.73 1.63
CA ARG A 197 12.20 -14.00 0.66
C ARG A 197 11.57 -12.66 0.31
N ALA A 198 10.25 -12.61 0.12
CA ALA A 198 9.51 -11.39 -0.13
C ALA A 198 9.55 -10.43 1.07
N ALA A 199 9.41 -10.95 2.29
CA ALA A 199 9.51 -10.16 3.52
C ALA A 199 10.91 -9.54 3.69
N ARG A 200 11.97 -10.35 3.53
CA ARG A 200 13.35 -9.85 3.62
C ARG A 200 13.65 -8.79 2.56
N ALA A 201 13.23 -9.04 1.32
CA ALA A 201 13.48 -8.10 0.23
C ALA A 201 12.69 -6.78 0.31
N ALA A 202 11.71 -6.69 1.21
CA ALA A 202 10.97 -5.48 1.48
C ALA A 202 11.45 -4.76 2.75
N THR A 203 12.24 -5.41 3.61
CA THR A 203 12.82 -4.78 4.79
C THR A 203 13.74 -3.63 4.37
N GLY A 204 13.68 -2.52 5.10
CA GLY A 204 14.42 -1.30 4.80
C GLY A 204 13.74 -0.42 3.76
N TRP A 205 12.41 -0.54 3.64
CA TRP A 205 11.63 0.26 2.70
C TRP A 205 11.53 1.70 3.22
N GLY A 206 12.39 2.59 2.76
CA GLY A 206 12.37 3.97 3.23
C GLY A 206 11.22 4.82 2.68
N ALA A 207 10.94 4.75 1.37
CA ALA A 207 9.85 5.48 0.73
C ALA A 207 9.60 5.01 -0.72
N ASP A 208 8.41 5.30 -1.27
CA ASP A 208 8.14 5.09 -2.68
C ASP A 208 7.24 6.16 -3.33
N ARG A 209 7.36 6.29 -4.65
CA ARG A 209 6.54 7.16 -5.49
C ARG A 209 6.19 6.43 -6.78
N LEU A 210 4.89 6.16 -6.97
CA LEU A 210 4.37 5.62 -8.22
C LEU A 210 3.89 6.76 -9.13
N LEU A 211 4.54 6.90 -10.28
CA LEU A 211 4.12 7.75 -11.38
C LEU A 211 3.35 6.93 -12.40
N VAL A 212 2.19 7.44 -12.82
CA VAL A 212 1.31 6.78 -13.78
C VAL A 212 1.08 7.69 -14.97
N SER A 213 1.20 7.14 -16.17
CA SER A 213 0.83 7.79 -17.41
C SER A 213 -0.11 6.93 -18.24
N GLU A 214 -1.17 7.55 -18.72
CA GLU A 214 -2.12 6.95 -19.65
C GLU A 214 -1.99 7.66 -21.00
N GLN A 215 -1.80 6.91 -22.07
CA GLN A 215 -1.74 7.42 -23.44
C GLN A 215 -2.36 6.40 -24.39
N ASN A 216 -3.28 6.82 -25.26
CA ASN A 216 -3.91 5.95 -26.26
C ASN A 216 -4.48 4.64 -25.70
N ASN A 217 -5.15 4.70 -24.53
CA ASN A 217 -5.64 3.54 -23.75
C ASN A 217 -4.57 2.57 -23.26
N GLU A 218 -3.30 2.97 -23.26
CA GLU A 218 -2.21 2.19 -22.69
C GLU A 218 -1.59 2.92 -21.50
N THR A 219 -1.34 2.16 -20.43
CA THR A 219 -0.79 2.70 -19.19
C THR A 219 0.68 2.33 -19.03
N SER A 220 1.51 3.30 -18.67
CA SER A 220 2.92 3.15 -18.34
C SER A 220 3.21 3.71 -16.96
N TYR A 221 4.20 3.14 -16.30
CA TYR A 221 4.47 3.34 -14.89
C TYR A 221 5.95 3.53 -14.66
N ALA A 222 6.28 4.44 -13.75
CA ALA A 222 7.59 4.52 -13.14
C ALA A 222 7.41 4.49 -11.61
N TRP A 223 7.90 3.43 -10.99
CA TRP A 223 7.84 3.26 -9.55
C TRP A 223 9.24 3.46 -8.97
N ALA A 224 9.45 4.60 -8.32
CA ALA A 224 10.69 4.91 -7.62
C ALA A 224 10.56 4.41 -6.17
N LEU A 225 11.54 3.65 -5.70
CA LEU A 225 11.63 3.13 -4.34
C LEU A 225 13.01 3.48 -3.76
N ARG A 226 13.01 4.16 -2.62
CA ARG A 226 14.22 4.46 -1.84
C ARG A 226 14.27 3.51 -0.64
N TRP A 227 15.45 2.96 -0.39
CA TRP A 227 15.74 2.03 0.69
C TRP A 227 16.61 2.69 1.75
N ASP A 228 16.66 2.14 2.96
CA ASP A 228 17.42 2.78 4.05
C ASP A 228 18.92 2.72 3.85
N ASN A 229 19.39 1.68 3.15
CA ASN A 229 20.77 1.59 2.70
C ASN A 229 20.92 0.83 1.39
N ALA A 230 22.15 0.87 0.86
CA ALA A 230 22.50 0.24 -0.41
C ALA A 230 22.40 -1.29 -0.40
N THR A 231 22.53 -1.93 0.77
CA THR A 231 22.41 -3.38 0.91
C THR A 231 20.97 -3.81 0.67
N GLU A 232 20.01 -3.15 1.32
CA GLU A 232 18.57 -3.40 1.17
C GLU A 232 18.09 -3.09 -0.25
N ALA A 233 18.53 -1.97 -0.84
CA ALA A 233 18.27 -1.69 -2.26
C ALA A 233 18.76 -2.85 -3.15
N GLY A 234 19.97 -3.35 -2.90
CA GLY A 234 20.51 -4.50 -3.60
C GLY A 234 19.69 -5.78 -3.41
N GLU A 235 19.17 -6.01 -2.21
CA GLU A 235 18.29 -7.15 -1.90
C GLU A 235 16.97 -7.08 -2.64
N PHE A 236 16.30 -5.93 -2.61
CA PHE A 236 15.08 -5.68 -3.38
C PHE A 236 15.33 -5.87 -4.88
N ARG A 237 16.40 -5.28 -5.43
CA ARG A 237 16.72 -5.41 -6.87
C ARG A 237 16.86 -6.87 -7.28
N ARG A 238 17.57 -7.68 -6.48
CA ARG A 238 17.75 -9.12 -6.75
C ARG A 238 16.44 -9.90 -6.63
N ALA A 239 15.59 -9.56 -5.66
CA ALA A 239 14.29 -10.18 -5.50
C ALA A 239 13.34 -9.81 -6.65
N MET A 240 13.24 -8.53 -7.00
CA MET A 240 12.42 -8.04 -8.09
C MET A 240 12.88 -8.59 -9.46
N ALA A 241 14.18 -8.73 -9.68
CA ALA A 241 14.69 -9.41 -10.88
C ALA A 241 14.24 -10.88 -10.93
N ALA A 242 14.38 -11.63 -9.82
CA ALA A 242 13.94 -13.03 -9.76
C ALA A 242 12.42 -13.18 -9.88
N TYR A 243 11.67 -12.22 -9.35
CA TYR A 243 10.24 -12.11 -9.52
C TYR A 243 9.87 -11.95 -11.00
N LEU A 244 10.51 -11.03 -11.72
CA LEU A 244 10.28 -10.84 -13.16
C LEU A 244 10.78 -12.03 -14.01
N ASP A 245 11.87 -12.68 -13.60
CA ASP A 245 12.38 -13.90 -14.25
C ASP A 245 11.36 -15.06 -14.15
N ALA A 246 10.57 -15.12 -13.08
CA ALA A 246 9.52 -16.13 -12.93
C ALA A 246 8.30 -15.89 -13.84
N ARG A 247 8.06 -14.63 -14.24
CA ARG A 247 6.84 -14.21 -14.98
C ARG A 247 7.06 -14.01 -16.46
N GLY A 248 8.29 -13.81 -16.91
CA GLY A 248 8.54 -13.37 -18.27
C GLY A 248 9.93 -13.69 -18.81
N ASN A 249 10.11 -13.36 -20.09
CA ASN A 249 11.37 -13.58 -20.79
C ASN A 249 12.25 -12.35 -20.68
N ARG A 250 13.50 -12.56 -20.27
CA ARG A 250 14.50 -11.51 -20.14
C ARG A 250 15.36 -11.39 -21.40
N THR A 251 15.47 -10.17 -21.93
CA THR A 251 16.33 -9.84 -23.08
C THR A 251 16.92 -8.45 -22.88
N ASP A 252 18.24 -8.33 -23.01
CA ASP A 252 18.99 -7.06 -22.94
C ASP A 252 18.64 -6.17 -21.73
N GLY A 253 18.47 -6.79 -20.55
CA GLY A 253 18.18 -6.07 -19.31
C GLY A 253 16.72 -5.61 -19.15
N THR A 254 15.82 -6.06 -20.04
CA THR A 254 14.37 -5.88 -19.93
C THR A 254 13.64 -7.21 -19.81
N TRP A 255 12.45 -7.21 -19.24
CA TRP A 255 11.57 -8.38 -19.17
C TRP A 255 10.29 -8.13 -19.95
N ARG A 256 9.81 -9.12 -20.69
CA ARG A 256 8.47 -9.10 -21.30
C ARG A 256 7.56 -10.06 -20.54
N VAL A 257 6.50 -9.52 -19.96
CA VAL A 257 5.44 -10.26 -19.26
C VAL A 257 4.11 -9.91 -19.93
N GLY A 258 3.54 -10.85 -20.68
CA GLY A 258 2.40 -10.57 -21.55
C GLY A 258 2.70 -9.43 -22.53
N ASN A 259 1.85 -8.40 -22.52
CA ASN A 259 2.00 -7.21 -23.37
C ASN A 259 2.84 -6.09 -22.72
N SER A 260 3.29 -6.27 -21.48
CA SER A 260 4.05 -5.27 -20.74
C SER A 260 5.54 -5.57 -20.78
N THR A 261 6.34 -4.51 -20.92
CA THR A 261 7.80 -4.56 -20.77
C THR A 261 8.17 -3.98 -19.42
N PHE A 262 9.20 -4.52 -18.78
CA PHE A 262 9.72 -4.07 -17.49
C PHE A 262 11.21 -3.81 -17.58
N ARG A 263 11.69 -2.80 -16.83
CA ARG A 263 13.11 -2.53 -16.64
C ARG A 263 13.37 -2.01 -15.23
N LEU A 264 14.41 -2.55 -14.61
CA LEU A 264 14.94 -2.06 -13.33
C LEU A 264 16.16 -1.18 -13.58
N ALA A 265 16.14 0.02 -13.03
CA ALA A 265 17.23 0.97 -13.13
C ALA A 265 17.63 1.49 -11.76
N ASN A 266 18.92 1.66 -11.53
CA ASN A 266 19.43 2.31 -10.32
C ASN A 266 19.48 3.80 -10.60
N ALA A 267 18.79 4.58 -9.78
CA ALA A 267 18.93 6.02 -9.78
C ALA A 267 20.06 6.48 -8.85
N SER A 268 20.29 5.73 -7.77
CA SER A 268 21.46 5.81 -6.90
C SER A 268 21.78 4.40 -6.34
N ASN A 269 22.66 4.32 -5.34
CA ASN A 269 22.88 3.09 -4.58
C ASN A 269 21.70 2.73 -3.66
N GLU A 270 20.87 3.69 -3.26
CA GLU A 270 19.72 3.51 -2.36
C GLU A 270 18.37 3.59 -3.09
N THR A 271 18.33 4.13 -4.32
CA THR A 271 17.07 4.36 -5.04
C THR A 271 17.00 3.55 -6.33
N ILE A 272 15.94 2.77 -6.47
CA ILE A 272 15.64 1.94 -7.64
C ILE A 272 14.37 2.45 -8.30
N VAL A 273 14.38 2.53 -9.63
CA VAL A 273 13.20 2.83 -10.42
C VAL A 273 12.84 1.60 -11.24
N MET A 274 11.61 1.12 -11.06
CA MET A 274 11.01 0.12 -11.92
C MET A 274 10.13 0.80 -12.96
N LEU A 275 10.46 0.59 -14.22
CA LEU A 275 9.66 1.05 -15.36
C LEU A 275 8.83 -0.12 -15.88
N ALA A 276 7.56 0.14 -16.17
CA ALA A 276 6.64 -0.86 -16.68
C ALA A 276 5.68 -0.27 -17.70
N GLY A 277 5.33 -1.01 -18.74
CA GLY A 277 4.33 -0.59 -19.74
C GLY A 277 4.80 -0.83 -21.17
N GLN A 278 4.57 0.14 -22.04
CA GLN A 278 4.90 0.05 -23.46
C GLN A 278 6.40 -0.18 -23.70
N PRO A 279 6.79 -1.05 -24.65
CA PRO A 279 8.20 -1.26 -25.00
C PRO A 279 8.93 0.04 -25.38
N GLY A 280 8.27 0.93 -26.13
CA GLY A 280 8.83 2.22 -26.55
C GLY A 280 9.09 3.17 -25.37
N PHE A 281 8.19 3.21 -24.39
CA PHE A 281 8.41 3.96 -23.15
C PHE A 281 9.58 3.38 -22.36
N VAL A 282 9.54 2.07 -22.08
CA VAL A 282 10.55 1.42 -21.23
C VAL A 282 11.94 1.49 -21.83
N SER A 283 12.08 1.43 -23.15
CA SER A 283 13.38 1.50 -23.82
C SER A 283 13.94 2.93 -23.86
N ASN A 284 13.09 3.94 -24.02
CA ASN A 284 13.51 5.33 -24.20
C ASN A 284 13.57 6.15 -22.90
N ALA A 285 13.02 5.62 -21.80
CA ALA A 285 13.01 6.33 -20.54
C ALA A 285 14.43 6.45 -19.95
N SER A 286 14.86 7.66 -19.59
CA SER A 286 16.08 7.91 -18.82
C SER A 286 15.72 8.34 -17.40
N ILE A 287 16.64 8.08 -16.47
CA ILE A 287 16.48 8.42 -15.06
C ILE A 287 17.65 9.31 -14.68
N SER A 288 17.35 10.46 -14.07
CA SER A 288 18.33 11.42 -13.60
C SER A 288 17.93 11.96 -12.22
N GLY A 289 18.84 12.68 -11.57
CA GLY A 289 18.64 13.27 -10.26
C GLY A 289 19.57 12.70 -9.19
N VAL A 290 19.18 12.87 -7.93
CA VAL A 290 19.90 12.40 -6.74
C VAL A 290 19.01 11.48 -5.92
N THR A 291 19.54 10.73 -4.95
CA THR A 291 18.80 9.71 -4.17
C THR A 291 17.39 10.15 -3.73
N GLU A 292 17.22 11.40 -3.29
CA GLU A 292 15.96 11.91 -2.74
C GLU A 292 15.05 12.58 -3.78
N ASN A 293 15.56 12.89 -4.98
CA ASN A 293 14.83 13.60 -6.02
C ASN A 293 15.15 13.04 -7.40
N ILE A 294 14.22 12.25 -7.92
CA ILE A 294 14.35 11.53 -9.19
C ILE A 294 13.50 12.19 -10.26
N THR A 295 14.06 12.30 -11.46
CA THR A 295 13.31 12.67 -12.68
C THR A 295 13.37 11.52 -13.66
N VAL A 296 12.19 11.07 -14.11
CA VAL A 296 12.06 10.15 -15.24
C VAL A 296 11.79 10.97 -16.48
N SER A 297 12.57 10.77 -17.54
CA SER A 297 12.42 11.49 -18.81
C SER A 297 12.23 10.54 -19.97
N THR A 298 11.55 10.96 -21.04
CA THR A 298 11.47 10.18 -22.30
C THR A 298 11.71 11.07 -23.50
N ASN A 299 12.52 10.59 -24.46
CA ASN A 299 12.88 11.30 -25.69
C ASN A 299 11.91 11.02 -26.86
N GLN A 300 10.69 10.55 -26.60
CA GLN A 300 9.70 10.38 -27.68
C GLN A 300 9.25 11.76 -28.19
N THR A 301 9.82 12.21 -29.31
CA THR A 301 9.19 13.17 -30.21
C THR A 301 8.15 12.43 -31.06
N GLU A 302 6.92 12.93 -31.06
CA GLU A 302 5.86 12.35 -31.88
C GLU A 302 6.08 12.67 -33.37
N PRO A 303 5.84 11.72 -34.29
CA PRO A 303 5.63 12.06 -35.68
C PRO A 303 4.28 12.76 -35.82
N GLY A 304 4.26 14.10 -35.88
CA GLY A 304 3.07 14.87 -36.24
C GLY A 304 2.77 16.15 -35.44
N ALA A 305 3.65 16.59 -34.53
CA ALA A 305 3.41 17.81 -33.76
C ALA A 305 3.51 19.09 -34.62
N THR A 306 2.41 19.49 -35.27
CA THR A 306 2.20 20.88 -35.70
C THR A 306 1.82 21.72 -34.50
N ASP A 307 2.75 22.62 -34.16
CA ASP A 307 2.65 23.80 -33.31
C ASP A 307 1.23 24.39 -33.23
N GLN A 308 0.59 24.43 -32.04
CA GLN A 308 -0.24 25.54 -31.54
C GLN A 308 -0.64 25.39 -30.05
N ARG A 309 -0.20 26.39 -29.27
CA ARG A 309 -0.91 27.12 -28.19
C ARG A 309 -1.17 26.45 -26.83
N THR A 310 -0.72 27.21 -25.81
CA THR A 310 -1.04 27.19 -24.38
C THR A 310 -2.42 26.64 -24.01
N ALA A 311 -2.47 25.60 -23.17
CA ALA A 311 -3.68 25.16 -22.49
C ALA A 311 -3.45 24.89 -20.99
N THR A 312 -4.34 25.48 -20.19
CA THR A 312 -4.38 25.51 -18.73
C THR A 312 -4.73 24.15 -18.12
N VAL A 313 -4.13 23.86 -16.97
CA VAL A 313 -4.32 22.65 -16.15
C VAL A 313 -5.80 22.41 -15.83
N ALA A 314 -6.37 21.33 -16.37
CA ALA A 314 -7.65 20.79 -15.94
C ALA A 314 -7.42 19.52 -15.10
N LYS A 315 -8.01 19.49 -13.89
CA LYS A 315 -8.05 18.32 -13.02
C LYS A 315 -8.79 17.18 -13.72
N ALA A 316 -8.06 16.14 -14.15
CA ALA A 316 -8.63 14.90 -14.62
C ALA A 316 -9.01 13.99 -13.44
N GLY A 317 -10.18 13.37 -13.55
CA GLY A 317 -10.91 12.67 -12.49
C GLY A 317 -10.33 11.33 -12.04
N ARG A 318 -10.93 10.81 -10.97
CA ARG A 318 -10.64 9.53 -10.31
C ARG A 318 -10.37 8.39 -11.32
N ALA A 319 -9.11 7.97 -11.43
CA ALA A 319 -8.75 6.66 -11.97
C ALA A 319 -9.36 5.57 -11.09
N LYS A 320 -10.11 4.66 -11.71
CA LYS A 320 -10.74 3.50 -11.08
C LYS A 320 -9.72 2.40 -10.80
N ASP A 321 -10.06 1.63 -9.78
CA ASP A 321 -9.63 0.28 -9.40
C ASP A 321 -8.16 0.01 -8.99
N HIS A 322 -8.05 -0.42 -7.73
CA HIS A 322 -6.82 -0.78 -7.01
C HIS A 322 -6.38 -2.25 -7.26
N GLY A 323 -6.97 -2.94 -8.24
CA GLY A 323 -6.78 -4.39 -8.45
C GLY A 323 -6.05 -4.78 -9.73
N GLU A 324 -6.16 -4.01 -10.81
CA GLU A 324 -5.62 -4.43 -12.12
C GLU A 324 -4.09 -4.46 -12.14
N TRP A 325 -3.43 -3.57 -11.38
CA TRP A 325 -1.98 -3.48 -11.41
C TRP A 325 -1.23 -4.60 -10.69
N VAL A 326 -1.87 -5.27 -9.72
CA VAL A 326 -1.30 -6.45 -9.04
C VAL A 326 -1.29 -7.68 -9.96
N HIS A 327 -2.14 -7.69 -11.00
CA HIS A 327 -2.16 -8.75 -12.01
C HIS A 327 -1.21 -8.45 -13.18
N SER A 328 -0.96 -7.17 -13.50
CA SER A 328 0.05 -6.80 -14.49
C SER A 328 1.48 -6.79 -13.92
N LEU A 329 1.66 -6.40 -12.66
CA LEU A 329 2.90 -6.65 -11.91
C LEU A 329 3.08 -8.11 -11.65
#